data_AF-U9TWG2-F1
#
_entry.id   AF-U9TWG2-F1
#
_cell.length_a   1.000
_cell.length_b   1.000
_cell.length_c   1.000
_cell.angle_alpha   90.00
_cell.angle_beta   90.00
_cell.angle_gamma   90.00
#
_symmetry.space_group_name_H-M   'P 1'
#
loop_
_entity.id
_entity.type
_entity.pdbx_description
1 polymer ?
#
loop_
_entity_poly.entity_id
_entity_poly.type
_entity_poly.pdbx_seq_one_letter_code
_entity_poly.pdbx_strand_id
1 'polypeptide(L)'
;MIHAMHKITKWALWTQQHSPLLLQVTTTNPLESYHSACHKIIALDEKKHSDSEYVSFEFCTKNISAIGVDHVILHEIYKFPFPVQQMLVNEFNAVQGRIKKGKPTPGLISLNCN
;
A
#
# COMPACT_ATOMS: atom_id res chain seq x y z
N MET A 1 25.96 -31.40 45.13
CA MET A 1 24.70 -30.71 44.72
C MET A 1 24.75 -29.21 44.98
N ILE A 2 25.07 -28.75 46.20
CA ILE A 2 25.14 -27.33 46.58
C ILE A 2 26.12 -26.51 45.73
N HIS A 3 27.29 -27.08 45.40
CA HIS A 3 28.32 -26.40 44.60
C HIS A 3 27.90 -26.15 43.14
N ALA A 4 27.07 -27.04 42.57
CA ALA A 4 26.53 -26.87 41.22
C ALA A 4 25.45 -25.79 41.18
N MET A 5 24.59 -25.73 42.21
CA MET A 5 23.57 -24.68 42.32
C MET A 5 24.21 -23.29 42.44
N HIS A 6 25.25 -23.14 43.26
CA HIS A 6 25.96 -21.87 43.43
C HIS A 6 26.64 -21.37 42.14
N LYS A 7 27.10 -22.29 41.29
CA LYS A 7 27.63 -21.97 39.96
C LYS A 7 26.51 -21.47 39.04
N ILE A 8 25.36 -22.15 39.00
CA ILE A 8 24.21 -21.74 38.18
C ILE A 8 23.71 -20.34 38.60
N THR A 9 23.63 -20.04 39.89
CA THR A 9 23.17 -18.73 40.38
C THR A 9 24.12 -17.59 39.98
N LYS A 10 25.43 -17.82 40.02
CA LYS A 10 26.44 -16.84 39.59
C LYS A 10 26.39 -16.56 38.09
N TRP A 11 26.16 -17.59 37.27
CA TRP A 11 26.01 -17.44 35.83
C TRP A 11 24.72 -16.68 35.47
N ALA A 12 23.61 -16.95 36.17
CA ALA A 12 22.36 -16.24 36.00
C ALA A 12 22.47 -14.74 36.30
N LEU A 13 23.14 -14.38 37.40
CA LEU A 13 23.43 -12.98 37.77
C LEU A 13 24.33 -12.28 36.74
N TRP A 14 25.34 -12.98 36.24
CA TRP A 14 26.24 -12.43 35.22
C TRP A 14 25.50 -12.18 33.88
N THR A 15 24.67 -13.12 33.44
CA THR A 15 23.83 -12.93 32.24
C THR A 15 22.80 -11.80 32.43
N GLN A 16 22.28 -11.62 33.64
CA GLN A 16 21.34 -10.55 33.98
C GLN A 16 21.96 -9.16 33.85
N GLN A 17 23.22 -8.98 34.26
CA GLN A 17 23.92 -7.69 34.16
C GLN A 17 24.41 -7.37 32.74
N HIS A 18 24.78 -8.39 31.97
CA HIS A 18 25.48 -8.19 30.69
C HIS A 18 24.62 -8.44 29.44
N SER A 19 23.44 -9.04 29.57
CA SER A 19 22.53 -9.23 28.43
C SER A 19 21.05 -9.19 28.85
N PRO A 20 20.43 -8.00 28.82
CA PRO A 20 18.99 -7.84 29.08
C PRO A 20 18.12 -8.73 28.18
N LEU A 21 18.59 -9.04 26.96
CA LEU A 21 17.92 -9.93 26.01
C LEU A 21 17.87 -11.38 26.47
N LEU A 22 18.97 -11.94 27.01
CA LEU A 22 18.99 -13.31 27.52
C LEU A 22 18.14 -13.46 28.79
N LEU A 23 18.04 -12.39 29.59
CA LEU A 23 17.13 -12.36 30.74
C LEU A 23 15.67 -12.38 30.28
N GLN A 24 15.27 -11.54 29.31
CA GLN A 24 13.91 -11.57 28.76
C GLN A 24 13.58 -12.95 28.16
N VAL A 25 14.49 -13.58 27.43
CA VAL A 25 14.26 -14.91 26.84
C VAL A 25 14.08 -16.00 27.91
N THR A 26 14.69 -15.85 29.09
CA THR A 26 14.58 -16.83 30.18
C THR A 26 13.46 -16.51 31.18
N THR A 27 13.01 -15.26 31.28
CA THR A 27 11.92 -14.84 32.19
C THR A 27 10.55 -14.80 31.53
N THR A 28 10.47 -14.68 30.20
CA THR A 28 9.20 -14.75 29.47
C THR A 28 8.95 -16.21 29.10
N ASN A 29 7.85 -16.79 29.59
CA ASN A 29 7.41 -18.13 29.20
C ASN A 29 7.44 -18.22 27.65
N PRO A 30 8.04 -19.27 27.05
CA PRO A 30 8.04 -19.46 25.60
C PRO A 30 6.66 -19.28 24.95
N LEU A 31 5.58 -19.63 25.66
CA LEU A 31 4.20 -19.39 25.22
C LEU A 31 3.86 -17.89 25.08
N GLU A 32 4.26 -17.07 26.06
CA GLU A 32 4.05 -15.61 26.03
C GLU A 32 4.88 -14.94 24.94
N SER A 33 6.12 -15.41 24.76
CA SER A 33 7.00 -14.96 23.67
C SER A 33 6.38 -15.27 22.29
N TYR A 34 5.89 -16.50 22.11
CA TYR A 34 5.19 -16.92 20.90
C TYR A 34 3.92 -16.09 20.66
N HIS A 35 3.10 -15.91 21.70
CA HIS A 35 1.88 -15.10 21.63
C HIS A 35 2.17 -13.66 21.21
N SER A 36 3.22 -13.03 21.77
CA SER A 36 3.66 -11.69 21.38
C SER A 36 4.10 -11.61 19.92
N ALA A 37 4.83 -12.61 19.42
CA ALA A 37 5.24 -12.68 18.02
C ALA A 37 4.03 -12.81 17.08
N CYS A 38 3.07 -13.68 17.41
CA CYS A 38 1.83 -13.83 16.65
C CYS A 38 1.05 -12.51 16.55
N HIS A 39 0.90 -11.79 17.67
CA HIS A 39 0.21 -10.49 17.68
C HIS A 39 0.88 -9.46 16.77
N LYS A 40 2.21 -9.41 16.75
CA LYS A 40 2.95 -8.51 15.86
C LYS A 40 2.78 -8.86 14.39
N ILE A 41 2.73 -10.16 14.07
CA ILE A 41 2.48 -10.62 12.70
C ILE A 41 1.07 -10.25 12.26
N ILE A 42 0.06 -10.48 13.10
CA ILE A 42 -1.33 -10.11 12.81
C ILE A 42 -1.45 -8.61 12.59
N ALA A 43 -0.89 -7.78 13.49
CA ALA A 43 -0.93 -6.34 13.34
C ALA A 43 -0.20 -5.84 12.07
N LEU A 44 0.90 -6.49 11.68
CA LEU A 44 1.59 -6.19 10.43
C LEU A 44 0.72 -6.55 9.21
N ASP A 45 0.08 -7.70 9.25
CA ASP A 45 -0.78 -8.18 8.16
C ASP A 45 -2.01 -7.30 7.97
N GLU A 46 -2.71 -6.97 9.06
CA GLU A 46 -3.84 -6.03 9.08
C GLU A 46 -3.44 -4.68 8.50
N LYS A 47 -2.28 -4.15 8.89
CA LYS A 47 -1.76 -2.90 8.33
C LYS A 47 -1.56 -3.03 6.82
N LYS A 48 -0.88 -4.07 6.35
CA LYS A 48 -0.63 -4.29 4.92
C LYS A 48 -1.92 -4.44 4.12
N HIS A 49 -2.92 -5.09 4.70
CA HIS A 49 -4.25 -5.19 4.12
C HIS A 49 -4.88 -3.80 3.98
N SER A 50 -4.91 -3.01 5.06
CA SER A 50 -5.47 -1.65 5.02
C SER A 50 -4.73 -0.71 4.06
N ASP A 51 -3.40 -0.80 3.99
CA ASP A 51 -2.58 -0.02 3.04
C ASP A 51 -2.92 -0.42 1.59
N SER A 52 -3.09 -1.71 1.32
CA SER A 52 -3.48 -2.22 0.00
C SER A 52 -4.90 -1.78 -0.39
N GLU A 53 -5.85 -1.87 0.53
CA GLU A 53 -7.23 -1.41 0.30
C GLU A 53 -7.26 0.09 0.03
N TYR A 54 -6.50 0.88 0.80
CA TYR A 54 -6.38 2.31 0.57
C TYR A 54 -5.81 2.62 -0.82
N VAL A 55 -4.73 1.94 -1.24
CA VAL A 55 -4.14 2.12 -2.58
C VAL A 55 -5.13 1.72 -3.66
N SER A 56 -5.85 0.60 -3.50
CA SER A 56 -6.88 0.18 -4.46
C SER A 56 -8.04 1.18 -4.52
N PHE A 57 -8.46 1.72 -3.37
CA PHE A 57 -9.50 2.75 -3.30
C PHE A 57 -9.05 4.04 -3.99
N GLU A 58 -7.84 4.52 -3.71
CA GLU A 58 -7.28 5.71 -4.34
C GLU A 58 -7.11 5.53 -5.86
N PHE A 59 -6.69 4.34 -6.28
CA PHE A 59 -6.58 3.94 -7.68
C PHE A 59 -7.92 3.92 -8.42
N CYS A 60 -9.03 3.68 -7.75
CA CYS A 60 -10.35 3.63 -8.37
C CYS A 60 -11.15 4.94 -8.22
N THR A 61 -10.89 5.72 -7.16
CA THR A 61 -11.80 6.81 -6.74
C THR A 61 -11.29 8.21 -7.08
N LYS A 62 -10.03 8.34 -7.48
CA LYS A 62 -9.55 9.62 -8.03
C LYS A 62 -10.29 9.91 -9.33
N ASN A 63 -11.03 11.00 -9.35
CA ASN A 63 -11.72 11.50 -10.53
C ASN A 63 -10.95 12.69 -11.10
N ILE A 64 -10.76 12.69 -12.41
CA ILE A 64 -10.04 13.73 -13.13
C ILE A 64 -11.03 14.70 -13.78
N SER A 65 -10.81 16.00 -13.60
CA SER A 65 -11.54 17.01 -14.36
C SER A 65 -10.84 17.30 -15.68
N ALA A 66 -11.60 17.43 -16.75
CA ALA A 66 -11.10 17.83 -18.06
C ALA A 66 -11.95 18.99 -18.60
N ILE A 67 -11.32 20.13 -18.88
CA ILE A 67 -12.00 21.33 -19.38
C ILE A 67 -12.46 21.08 -20.81
N GLY A 68 -13.76 21.23 -21.07
CA GLY A 68 -14.36 21.05 -22.39
C GLY A 68 -14.78 19.61 -22.73
N VAL A 69 -14.73 18.68 -21.76
CA VAL A 69 -15.36 17.36 -21.87
C VAL A 69 -16.74 17.44 -21.24
N ASP A 70 -17.76 16.93 -21.95
CA ASP A 70 -19.12 16.86 -21.43
C ASP A 70 -19.19 15.96 -20.17
N HIS A 71 -19.97 16.40 -19.18
CA HIS A 71 -20.19 15.66 -17.94
C HIS A 71 -20.71 14.23 -18.13
N VAL A 72 -21.48 13.95 -19.19
CA VAL A 72 -21.96 12.61 -19.55
C VAL A 72 -20.78 11.70 -19.93
N ILE A 73 -19.83 12.23 -20.71
CA ILE A 73 -18.63 11.48 -21.12
C ILE A 73 -17.69 11.28 -19.92
N LEU A 74 -17.55 12.30 -19.07
CA LEU A 74 -16.77 12.18 -17.82
C LEU A 74 -17.34 11.08 -16.91
N HIS A 75 -18.67 10.98 -16.82
CA HIS A 75 -19.32 9.93 -16.02
C HIS A 75 -19.04 8.52 -16.57
N GLU A 76 -18.95 8.35 -17.90
CA GLU A 76 -18.50 7.08 -18.49
C GLU A 76 -17.01 6.81 -18.22
N ILE A 77 -16.16 7.84 -18.27
CA ILE A 77 -14.73 7.70 -17.98
C ILE A 77 -14.49 7.30 -16.52
N TYR A 78 -15.26 7.84 -15.56
CA TYR A 78 -15.13 7.51 -14.14
C TYR A 78 -15.43 6.04 -13.81
N LYS A 79 -16.03 5.28 -14.72
CA LYS A 79 -16.21 3.83 -14.55
C LYS A 79 -14.88 3.06 -14.69
N PHE A 80 -13.86 3.67 -15.27
CA PHE A 80 -12.54 3.05 -15.45
C PHE A 80 -11.61 3.31 -14.26
N PRO A 81 -10.59 2.48 -14.04
CA PRO A 81 -9.57 2.76 -13.04
C PRO A 81 -8.77 4.04 -13.37
N PHE A 82 -8.28 4.75 -12.34
CA PHE A 82 -7.65 6.06 -12.47
C PHE A 82 -6.54 6.16 -13.53
N PRO A 83 -5.63 5.17 -13.72
CA PRO A 83 -4.64 5.28 -14.80
C PRO A 83 -5.26 5.29 -16.18
N VAL A 84 -6.34 4.51 -16.38
CA VAL A 84 -7.06 4.47 -17.65
C VAL A 84 -7.80 5.79 -17.86
N GLN A 85 -8.43 6.33 -16.81
CA GLN A 85 -9.01 7.67 -16.85
C GLN A 85 -7.94 8.69 -17.30
N GLN A 86 -6.73 8.62 -16.72
CA GLN A 86 -5.66 9.58 -16.96
C GLN A 86 -5.12 9.50 -18.39
N MET A 87 -5.00 8.28 -18.91
CA MET A 87 -4.64 8.06 -20.31
C MET A 87 -5.68 8.69 -21.26
N LEU A 88 -6.97 8.47 -21.02
CA LEU A 88 -8.05 9.00 -21.85
C LEU A 88 -8.08 10.54 -21.83
N VAL A 89 -7.93 11.15 -20.66
CA VAL A 89 -7.90 12.62 -20.52
C VAL A 89 -6.67 13.22 -21.20
N ASN A 90 -5.49 12.58 -21.07
CA ASN A 90 -4.28 13.03 -21.74
C ASN A 90 -4.41 12.98 -23.27
N GLU A 91 -4.99 11.91 -23.81
CA GLU A 91 -5.26 11.77 -25.23
C GLU A 91 -6.24 12.86 -25.71
N PHE A 92 -7.33 13.08 -24.98
CA PHE A 92 -8.28 14.16 -25.28
C PHE A 92 -7.60 15.53 -25.33
N ASN A 93 -6.77 15.84 -24.33
CA ASN A 93 -6.04 17.10 -24.27
C ASN A 93 -5.04 17.25 -25.43
N ALA A 94 -4.36 16.16 -25.80
CA ALA A 94 -3.44 16.15 -26.94
C ALA A 94 -4.18 16.44 -28.26
N VAL A 95 -5.33 15.78 -28.48
CA VAL A 95 -6.20 16.00 -29.65
C VAL A 95 -6.71 17.44 -29.67
N GLN A 96 -7.28 17.93 -28.57
CA GLN A 96 -7.76 19.31 -28.46
C GLN A 96 -6.65 20.32 -28.75
N GLY A 97 -5.44 20.08 -28.23
CA GLY A 97 -4.26 20.91 -28.50
C GLY A 97 -3.87 20.96 -29.98
N ARG A 98 -4.09 19.87 -30.74
CA ARG A 98 -3.85 19.84 -32.19
C ARG A 98 -4.94 20.57 -32.97
N ILE A 99 -6.20 20.37 -32.60
CA ILE A 99 -7.36 21.05 -33.21
C ILE A 99 -7.21 22.56 -33.05
N LYS A 100 -6.90 23.05 -31.84
CA LYS A 100 -6.62 24.47 -31.59
C LYS A 100 -5.47 25.04 -32.44
N LYS A 101 -4.52 24.19 -32.84
CA LYS A 101 -3.38 24.56 -33.71
C LYS A 101 -3.67 24.38 -35.20
N GLY A 102 -4.89 23.99 -35.58
CA GLY A 102 -5.29 23.75 -36.98
C GLY A 102 -4.57 22.58 -37.65
N LYS A 103 -3.97 21.66 -36.86
CA LYS A 103 -3.26 20.49 -37.41
C LYS A 103 -4.25 19.34 -37.65
N PRO A 104 -4.09 18.56 -38.73
CA PRO A 104 -4.90 17.36 -38.95
C PRO A 104 -4.65 16.37 -37.81
N THR A 105 -5.69 15.67 -37.36
CA THR A 105 -5.61 14.61 -36.36
C THR A 105 -5.67 13.24 -37.06
N PRO A 106 -4.56 12.49 -37.15
CA PRO A 106 -4.53 11.18 -37.77
C PRO A 106 -5.44 10.22 -36.99
N GLY A 107 -6.29 9.48 -37.68
CA GLY A 107 -7.14 8.44 -37.08
C GLY A 107 -8.55 8.87 -36.67
N LEU A 108 -8.85 10.17 -36.56
CA LEU A 108 -10.23 10.67 -36.37
C LEU A 108 -10.92 10.91 -37.71
N ILE A 109 -11.04 9.88 -38.54
CA ILE A 109 -11.55 10.01 -39.91
C ILE A 109 -13.09 10.01 -39.96
N SER A 110 -13.78 9.71 -38.84
CA SER A 110 -15.24 9.79 -38.76
C SER A 110 -15.71 9.88 -37.31
N LEU A 111 -16.61 10.84 -37.02
CA LEU A 111 -17.41 10.88 -35.77
C LEU A 111 -18.67 10.00 -35.85
N ASN A 112 -18.95 9.42 -37.02
CA ASN A 112 -20.11 8.60 -37.28
C ASN A 112 -19.71 7.12 -37.20
N CYS A 113 -19.89 6.54 -36.02
CA CYS A 113 -20.03 5.10 -35.88
C CYS A 113 -21.52 4.79 -36.05
N ASN A 114 -21.90 4.14 -37.15
CA ASN A 114 -23.24 3.57 -37.34
C ASN A 114 -23.47 2.39 -36.39
#